data_AF-A0A1B3W6C2-F1
#
_entry.id   AF-A0A1B3W6C2-F1
#
_cell.length_a   1.000
_cell.length_b   1.000
_cell.length_c   1.000
_cell.angle_alpha   90.00
_cell.angle_beta   90.00
_cell.angle_gamma   90.00
#
_symmetry.space_group_name_H-M   'P 1'
#
loop_
_entity.id
_entity.type
_entity.pdbx_description
1 polymer ?
#
loop_
_entity_poly.entity_id
_entity_poly.type
_entity_poly.pdbx_seq_one_letter_code
_entity_poly.pdbx_strand_id
1 'polypeptide(L)'
;MSEIFDPLSRPLIAAGRFILWLAWEVVVLWVPWYVGWPVWRAVTLGRFPETAAGDQEEASTLETVLVWGLGFLILCGVAWLVAKPFGSA
;
A
#
# COMPACT_ATOMS: atom_id res chain seq x y z
N MET A 1 35.80 18.31 10.14
CA MET A 1 34.45 18.19 10.73
C MET A 1 33.49 17.31 9.92
N SER A 2 33.92 16.65 8.82
CA SER A 2 33.08 15.73 8.02
C SER A 2 33.29 14.24 8.32
N GLU A 3 34.44 13.84 8.89
CA GLU A 3 34.78 12.41 9.09
C GLU A 3 34.05 11.72 10.26
N ILE A 4 33.48 12.49 11.20
CA ILE A 4 32.71 11.95 12.35
C ILE A 4 31.25 11.66 11.95
N PHE A 5 30.74 12.28 10.89
CA PHE A 5 29.37 12.07 10.43
C PHE A 5 29.20 10.79 9.60
N ASP A 6 30.27 10.27 9.00
CA ASP A 6 30.22 9.06 8.16
C ASP A 6 29.87 7.74 8.90
N PRO A 7 30.38 7.45 10.11
CA PRO A 7 29.99 6.23 10.82
C PRO A 7 28.55 6.28 11.37
N LEU A 8 28.02 7.48 11.64
CA LEU A 8 26.67 7.67 12.17
C LEU A 8 25.61 7.82 11.05
N SER A 9 26.00 8.32 9.88
CA SER A 9 25.12 8.43 8.70
C SER A 9 24.76 7.06 8.13
N ARG A 10 25.68 6.09 8.16
CA ARG A 10 25.44 4.72 7.69
C ARG A 10 24.26 4.01 8.36
N PRO A 11 24.18 3.92 9.70
CA PRO A 11 23.02 3.31 10.36
C PRO A 11 21.75 4.14 10.17
N LEU A 12 21.86 5.47 10.08
CA LEU A 12 20.70 6.34 9.81
C LEU A 12 20.11 6.09 8.41
N ILE A 13 20.95 5.96 7.39
CA ILE A 13 20.53 5.63 6.02
C ILE A 13 19.95 4.21 5.97
N ALA A 14 20.57 3.25 6.67
CA ALA A 14 20.06 1.88 6.76
C ALA A 14 18.69 1.84 7.44
N ALA A 15 18.52 2.57 8.55
CA ALA A 15 17.23 2.70 9.23
C ALA A 15 16.19 3.37 8.33
N GLY A 16 16.54 4.43 7.62
CA GLY A 16 15.66 5.07 6.65
C GLY A 16 15.23 4.12 5.53
N ARG A 17 16.15 3.30 5.01
CA ARG A 17 15.83 2.28 4.01
C ARG A 17 14.96 1.16 4.57
N PHE A 18 15.17 0.77 5.83
CA PHE A 18 14.32 -0.20 6.52
C PHE A 18 12.90 0.33 6.74
N ILE A 19 12.76 1.60 7.15
CA ILE A 19 11.46 2.27 7.28
C ILE A 19 10.78 2.38 5.92
N LEU A 20 11.53 2.71 4.86
CA LEU A 20 10.99 2.75 3.50
C LEU A 20 10.52 1.37 3.04
N TRP A 21 11.26 0.31 3.37
CA TRP A 21 10.84 -1.06 3.10
C TRP A 21 9.58 -1.44 3.88
N LEU A 22 9.49 -1.10 5.17
CA LEU A 22 8.28 -1.29 5.97
C LEU A 22 7.09 -0.52 5.43
N ALA A 23 7.30 0.74 5.04
CA ALA A 23 6.28 1.57 4.44
C ALA A 23 5.80 0.95 3.12
N TRP A 24 6.71 0.42 2.30
CA TRP A 24 6.36 -0.31 1.09
C TRP A 24 5.54 -1.56 1.40
N GLU A 25 5.99 -2.42 2.31
CA GLU A 25 5.26 -3.63 2.72
C GLU A 25 3.84 -3.31 3.18
N VAL A 26 3.68 -2.31 4.05
CA VAL A 26 2.36 -1.93 4.56
C VAL A 26 1.50 -1.30 3.46
N VAL A 27 2.02 -0.28 2.76
CA VAL A 27 1.25 0.49 1.78
C VAL A 27 0.95 -0.30 0.52
N VAL A 28 1.81 -1.24 0.14
CA VAL A 28 1.66 -2.00 -1.09
C VAL A 28 1.05 -3.37 -0.83
N LEU A 29 1.29 -4.06 0.28
CA LEU A 29 0.69 -5.39 0.47
C LEU A 29 -0.59 -5.35 1.30
N TRP A 30 -0.63 -4.53 2.34
CA TRP A 30 -1.76 -4.48 3.27
C TRP A 30 -2.81 -3.46 2.84
N VAL A 31 -2.44 -2.19 2.70
CA VAL A 31 -3.41 -1.11 2.43
C VAL A 31 -4.29 -1.36 1.20
N PRO A 32 -3.79 -1.88 0.05
CA PRO A 32 -4.64 -2.09 -1.12
C PRO A 32 -5.72 -3.14 -0.86
N TRP A 33 -5.43 -4.19 -0.09
CA TRP A 33 -6.43 -5.18 0.28
C TRP A 33 -7.56 -4.55 1.10
N TYR A 34 -7.22 -3.81 2.15
CA TYR A 34 -8.21 -3.14 3.01
C TYR A 34 -9.01 -2.05 2.30
N VAL A 35 -8.45 -1.43 1.26
CA VAL A 35 -9.15 -0.43 0.43
C VAL A 35 -10.03 -1.11 -0.62
N GLY A 36 -9.52 -2.14 -1.29
CA GLY A 36 -10.25 -2.84 -2.36
C GLY A 36 -11.39 -3.72 -1.85
N TRP A 37 -11.23 -4.30 -0.66
CA TRP A 37 -12.20 -5.22 -0.06
C TRP A 37 -13.59 -4.61 0.12
N PRO A 38 -13.76 -3.45 0.80
CA PRO A 38 -15.06 -2.83 0.98
C PRO A 38 -15.66 -2.37 -0.36
N VAL A 39 -14.82 -1.97 -1.33
CA VAL A 39 -15.28 -1.53 -2.64
C VAL A 39 -15.87 -2.70 -3.42
N TRP A 40 -15.19 -3.84 -3.46
CA TRP A 40 -15.74 -5.06 -4.07
C TRP A 40 -17.02 -5.52 -3.38
N ARG A 41 -17.08 -5.43 -2.05
CA ARG A 41 -18.28 -5.77 -1.29
C ARG A 41 -19.45 -4.85 -1.60
N ALA A 42 -19.19 -3.56 -1.81
CA ALA A 42 -20.21 -2.60 -2.23
C ALA A 42 -20.68 -2.86 -3.66
N VAL A 43 -19.76 -3.12 -4.60
CA VAL A 43 -20.08 -3.35 -6.02
C VAL A 43 -20.85 -4.66 -6.22
N THR A 44 -20.54 -5.69 -5.44
CA THR A 44 -21.16 -7.02 -5.57
C THR A 44 -22.31 -7.26 -4.60
N LEU A 45 -22.77 -6.20 -3.90
CA LEU A 45 -23.84 -6.27 -2.90
C LEU A 45 -23.61 -7.35 -1.83
N GLY A 46 -22.35 -7.50 -1.42
CA GLY A 46 -21.95 -8.46 -0.39
C GLY A 46 -21.69 -9.89 -0.87
N ARG A 47 -21.75 -10.18 -2.18
CA ARG A 47 -21.43 -11.52 -2.71
C ARG A 47 -19.94 -11.83 -2.78
N PHE A 48 -19.09 -10.82 -2.91
CA PHE A 48 -17.66 -10.97 -3.09
C PHE A 48 -16.90 -9.82 -2.40
N PRO A 49 -15.72 -10.04 -1.82
CA PRO A 49 -15.00 -11.32 -1.67
C PRO A 49 -15.62 -12.23 -0.61
N GLU A 50 -15.43 -13.55 -0.76
CA GLU A 50 -15.92 -14.57 0.18
C GLU A 50 -15.08 -14.56 1.47
N THR A 51 -13.78 -14.27 1.34
CA THR A 51 -12.84 -14.16 2.46
C THR A 51 -13.07 -12.89 3.29
N ALA A 52 -12.90 -13.02 4.61
CA ALA A 52 -12.95 -11.90 5.53
C ALA A 52 -11.79 -10.93 5.29
N ALA A 53 -11.99 -9.64 5.58
CA ALA A 53 -10.94 -8.62 5.37
C ALA A 53 -9.64 -8.92 6.16
N GLY A 54 -9.76 -9.62 7.30
CA GLY A 54 -8.62 -10.03 8.14
C GLY A 54 -7.93 -11.32 7.71
N ASP A 55 -8.57 -12.17 6.91
CA ASP A 55 -8.03 -13.48 6.47
C ASP A 55 -7.51 -13.39 5.02
N GLN A 56 -6.68 -12.38 4.75
CA GLN A 56 -6.06 -12.20 3.43
C GLN A 56 -5.23 -13.42 3.00
N GLU A 57 -4.63 -14.13 3.95
CA GLU A 57 -3.79 -15.31 3.69
C GLU A 57 -4.59 -16.53 3.21
N GLU A 58 -5.89 -16.58 3.54
CA GLU A 58 -6.80 -17.66 3.12
C GLU A 58 -7.51 -17.34 1.80
N ALA A 59 -7.38 -16.11 1.31
CA ALA A 59 -8.02 -15.68 0.07
C ALA A 59 -7.45 -16.40 -1.14
N SER A 60 -8.33 -16.77 -2.06
CA SER A 60 -7.89 -17.39 -3.31
C SER A 60 -7.00 -16.43 -4.11
N THR A 61 -6.06 -16.95 -4.90
CA THR A 61 -5.16 -16.10 -5.71
C THR A 61 -5.93 -15.12 -6.60
N LEU A 62 -7.09 -15.52 -7.13
CA LEU A 62 -7.95 -14.66 -7.95
C LEU A 62 -8.61 -13.55 -7.11
N GLU A 63 -9.14 -13.88 -5.94
CA GLU A 63 -9.66 -12.88 -5.00
C GLU A 63 -8.60 -11.86 -4.61
N THR A 64 -7.42 -12.35 -4.23
CA THR A 64 -6.27 -11.52 -3.90
C THR A 64 -5.94 -10.56 -5.03
N VAL A 65 -5.77 -11.03 -6.26
CA VAL A 65 -5.43 -10.17 -7.39
C VAL A 65 -6.53 -9.14 -7.70
N LEU A 66 -7.81 -9.53 -7.65
CA LEU A 66 -8.92 -8.61 -7.95
C LEU A 66 -9.11 -7.54 -6.87
N VAL A 67 -9.12 -7.96 -5.60
CA VAL A 67 -9.33 -7.06 -4.47
C VAL A 67 -8.13 -6.14 -4.30
N TRP A 68 -6.93 -6.72 -4.27
CA TRP A 68 -5.69 -5.97 -4.16
C TRP A 68 -5.49 -5.04 -5.35
N GLY A 69 -5.71 -5.51 -6.58
CA GLY A 69 -5.56 -4.73 -7.80
C GLY A 69 -6.48 -3.52 -7.85
N LEU A 70 -7.75 -3.70 -7.44
CA LEU A 70 -8.69 -2.59 -7.35
C LEU A 70 -8.27 -1.57 -6.28
N GLY A 71 -7.91 -2.04 -5.09
CA GLY A 71 -7.43 -1.14 -4.03
C GLY A 71 -6.16 -0.39 -4.42
N PHE A 72 -5.24 -1.04 -5.13
CA PHE A 72 -4.02 -0.42 -5.62
C PHE A 72 -4.32 0.66 -6.66
N LEU A 73 -5.25 0.39 -7.60
CA LEU A 73 -5.72 1.38 -8.55
C LEU A 73 -6.37 2.59 -7.88
N ILE A 74 -7.16 2.37 -6.82
CA ILE A 74 -7.77 3.45 -6.04
C ILE A 74 -6.69 4.30 -5.37
N LEU A 75 -5.69 3.69 -4.73
CA LEU A 75 -4.58 4.41 -4.11
C LEU A 75 -3.80 5.24 -5.14
N CYS A 76 -3.51 4.67 -6.31
CA CYS A 76 -2.89 5.40 -7.42
C CYS A 76 -3.75 6.57 -7.89
N GLY A 77 -5.06 6.36 -8.03
CA GLY A 77 -6.01 7.41 -8.39
C GLY A 77 -6.05 8.55 -7.38
N VAL A 78 -6.10 8.23 -6.08
CA VAL A 78 -6.05 9.22 -4.99
C VAL A 78 -4.72 9.96 -5.01
N ALA A 79 -3.59 9.25 -5.13
CA ALA A 79 -2.27 9.86 -5.21
C ALA A 79 -2.17 10.82 -6.41
N TRP A 80 -2.73 10.47 -7.56
CA TRP A 80 -2.77 11.33 -8.73
C TRP A 80 -3.65 12.56 -8.54
N LEU A 81 -4.84 12.41 -7.95
CA LEU A 81 -5.73 13.52 -7.63
C LEU A 81 -5.11 14.48 -6.60
N VAL A 82 -4.39 13.95 -5.60
CA VAL A 82 -3.67 14.73 -4.60
C VAL A 82 -2.44 15.41 -5.20
N ALA A 83 -1.76 14.79 -6.17
CA ALA A 83 -0.60 15.37 -6.85
C ALA A 83 -0.99 16.47 -7.85
N LYS A 84 -2.18 16.40 -8.45
CA LYS A 84 -2.70 17.39 -9.41
C LYS A 84 -2.54 18.86 -8.97
N PRO A 85 -2.90 19.27 -7.73
CA PRO A 85 -2.69 20.65 -7.28
C PRO A 85 -1.22 21.07 -7.14
N PHE A 86 -0.28 20.14 -6.94
CA PHE A 86 1.16 20.46 -6.80
C PHE A 86 1.90 20.49 -8.14
N GLY A 87 1.34 19.89 -9.19
CA GLY A 87 1.88 19.93 -10.57
C GLY A 87 1.36 21.09 -11.42
N SER A 88 0.63 22.03 -10.82
CA SER A 88 0.14 23.26 -11.47
C SER A 88 1.08 24.44 -11.14
N ALA A 89 2.35 24.32 -11.50
CA ALA A 89 3.36 25.38 -11.41
C ALA A 89 4.24 25.38 -12.66
#